data_AF-A0A1G9AUC3-F1
#
_entry.id   AF-A0A1G9AUC3-F1
#
_cell.length_a   1.000
_cell.length_b   1.000
_cell.length_c   1.000
_cell.angle_alpha   90.00
_cell.angle_beta   90.00
_cell.angle_gamma   90.00
#
_symmetry.space_group_name_H-M   'P 1'
#
loop_
_entity.id
_entity.type
_entity.pdbx_description
1 polymer ?
#
loop_
_entity_poly.entity_id
_entity_poly.type
_entity_poly.pdbx_seq_one_letter_code
_entity_poly.pdbx_strand_id
1 'polypeptide(L)'
;MSAVKLLAGTLQQHTVAWRPLSSKLWPRKLWCQALLIQGLSMLLIAGVAPGVINSIFAFELRNSTGLRLETIWCWLALHITLVSIFARVARMPAWWRWIHGVFPLAVIMMQQLALPSTVYFSGFVVTLLLYWSVHNTRVPFYPSFPATWRAMEYLLVQHAGDRPLHVLDIGSGLGDVSLFLSRQRPQDQVDGVEIAPLPWLVSVIRATFSGSRANFTRGDYRQDNFARLDVVFAYLSPAVMGDVWQKVQCEMRPGSLFVSSEFPVPGITAARILYPAANAPALFVYLL
;
A
#
# COMPACT_ATOMS: atom_id res chain seq x y z
N MET A 1 -15.52 -20.85 32.79
CA MET A 1 -16.43 -20.35 31.72
C MET A 1 -17.01 -18.95 32.02
N SER A 2 -16.23 -18.01 32.61
CA SER A 2 -16.75 -16.66 32.92
C SER A 2 -15.71 -15.51 32.95
N ALA A 3 -14.50 -15.70 32.41
CA ALA A 3 -13.49 -14.63 32.34
C ALA A 3 -13.10 -14.25 30.89
N VAL A 4 -13.32 -15.14 29.92
CA VAL A 4 -13.00 -14.90 28.49
C VAL A 4 -14.08 -14.08 27.77
N LYS A 5 -15.30 -14.01 28.30
CA LYS A 5 -16.37 -13.16 27.75
C LYS A 5 -16.25 -11.67 28.13
N LEU A 6 -15.44 -11.32 29.13
CA LEU A 6 -15.30 -9.92 29.57
C LEU A 6 -14.25 -9.12 28.79
N LEU A 7 -13.31 -9.78 28.11
CA LEU A 7 -12.30 -9.14 27.25
C LEU A 7 -12.73 -9.02 25.78
N ALA A 8 -13.80 -9.74 25.39
CA ALA A 8 -14.40 -9.62 24.05
C ALA A 8 -15.38 -8.44 23.92
N GLY A 9 -15.82 -7.85 25.04
CA GLY A 9 -16.79 -6.74 25.06
C GLY A 9 -16.18 -5.33 24.95
N THR A 10 -14.86 -5.19 25.05
CA THR A 10 -14.17 -3.89 25.12
C THR A 10 -13.40 -3.51 23.85
N LEU A 11 -13.46 -4.33 22.80
CA LEU A 11 -12.94 -4.02 21.46
C LEU A 11 -14.06 -3.82 20.42
N GLN A 12 -15.27 -3.48 20.89
CA GLN A 12 -16.35 -3.01 20.04
C GLN A 12 -16.20 -1.49 19.81
N GLN A 13 -15.53 -1.15 18.71
CA GLN A 13 -15.86 0.00 17.88
C GLN A 13 -15.96 1.37 18.59
N HIS A 14 -14.81 1.97 18.90
CA HIS A 14 -14.65 3.41 18.69
C HIS A 14 -14.42 3.70 17.19
N THR A 15 -15.29 3.18 16.32
CA THR A 15 -15.51 3.81 15.03
C THR A 15 -16.31 5.06 15.33
N VAL A 16 -15.65 6.22 15.40
CA VAL A 16 -16.33 7.52 15.36
C VAL A 16 -17.30 7.45 14.18
N ALA A 17 -18.58 7.33 14.48
CA ALA A 17 -19.62 7.19 13.48
C ALA A 17 -19.59 8.47 12.63
N TRP A 18 -19.01 8.34 11.44
CA TRP A 18 -18.97 9.36 10.41
C TRP A 18 -20.39 9.65 9.95
N ARG A 19 -21.06 10.59 10.61
CA ARG A 19 -22.27 11.23 10.08
C ARG A 19 -21.93 12.68 9.70
N PRO A 20 -21.60 12.96 8.43
CA PRO A 20 -21.42 14.34 7.98
C PRO A 20 -22.73 15.11 8.18
N LEU A 21 -22.61 16.36 8.65
CA LEU A 21 -23.74 17.28 8.73
C LEU A 21 -24.18 17.61 7.29
N SER A 22 -25.45 17.34 6.97
CA SER A 22 -26.06 17.52 5.65
C SER A 22 -25.30 16.86 4.49
N SER A 23 -25.71 15.64 4.12
CA SER A 23 -25.18 14.89 2.97
C SER A 23 -25.46 15.52 1.60
N LYS A 24 -25.91 16.79 1.54
CA LYS A 24 -26.39 17.46 0.33
C LYS A 24 -25.36 18.45 -0.26
N LEU A 25 -24.44 18.97 0.55
CA LEU A 25 -23.48 20.01 0.13
C LEU A 25 -22.05 19.50 -0.12
N TRP A 26 -21.65 18.37 0.48
CA TRP A 26 -20.30 17.81 0.32
C TRP A 26 -20.30 16.49 -0.45
N PRO A 27 -19.32 16.28 -1.36
CA PRO A 27 -19.08 14.98 -1.98
C PRO A 27 -18.91 13.87 -0.94
N ARG A 28 -19.39 12.66 -1.21
CA ARG A 28 -19.23 11.52 -0.28
C ARG A 28 -17.77 11.03 -0.15
N LYS A 29 -16.97 11.20 -1.20
CA LYS A 29 -15.57 10.74 -1.20
C LYS A 29 -14.65 11.86 -0.68
N LEU A 30 -13.81 11.53 0.31
CA LEU A 30 -12.90 12.48 0.96
C LEU A 30 -11.94 13.17 -0.02
N TRP A 31 -11.47 12.49 -1.07
CA TRP A 31 -10.59 13.10 -2.06
C TRP A 31 -11.29 14.20 -2.88
N CYS A 32 -12.59 14.04 -3.20
CA CYS A 32 -13.36 15.08 -3.87
C CYS A 32 -13.52 16.30 -2.96
N GLN A 33 -13.79 16.08 -1.67
CA GLN A 33 -13.86 17.16 -0.68
C GLN A 33 -12.52 17.90 -0.60
N ALA A 34 -11.40 17.16 -0.56
CA ALA A 34 -10.06 17.74 -0.51
C ALA A 34 -9.77 18.64 -1.73
N LEU A 35 -10.08 18.16 -2.95
CA LEU A 35 -9.91 18.94 -4.17
C LEU A 35 -10.78 20.21 -4.17
N LEU A 36 -12.04 20.08 -3.73
CA LEU A 36 -12.96 21.21 -3.62
C LEU A 36 -12.48 22.24 -2.60
N ILE A 37 -11.96 21.81 -1.45
CA ILE A 37 -11.38 22.69 -0.42
C ILE A 37 -10.16 23.43 -0.94
N GLN A 38 -9.24 22.73 -1.62
CA GLN A 38 -8.08 23.36 -2.26
C GLN A 38 -8.52 24.39 -3.29
N GLY A 39 -9.42 24.00 -4.21
CA GLY A 39 -9.92 24.87 -5.27
C GLY A 39 -10.65 26.10 -4.75
N LEU A 40 -11.52 25.96 -3.74
CA LEU A 40 -12.21 27.08 -3.12
C LEU A 40 -11.25 28.08 -2.47
N SER A 41 -10.27 27.59 -1.72
CA SER A 41 -9.25 28.46 -1.10
C SER A 41 -8.44 29.22 -2.16
N MET A 42 -8.01 28.53 -3.23
CA MET A 42 -7.28 29.15 -4.33
C MET A 42 -8.12 30.19 -5.06
N LEU A 43 -9.40 29.92 -5.32
CA LEU A 43 -10.31 30.83 -6.00
C LEU A 43 -10.59 32.10 -5.17
N LEU A 44 -10.80 31.95 -3.86
CA LEU A 44 -10.97 33.08 -2.94
C LEU A 44 -9.73 33.96 -2.91
N ILE A 45 -8.54 33.35 -2.78
CA ILE A 45 -7.28 34.08 -2.78
C ILE A 45 -7.07 34.80 -4.12
N ALA A 46 -7.26 34.12 -5.25
CA ALA A 46 -7.07 34.70 -6.57
C ALA A 46 -8.03 35.87 -6.86
N GLY A 47 -9.26 35.81 -6.35
CA GLY A 47 -10.24 36.89 -6.51
C GLY A 47 -9.92 38.14 -5.69
N VAL A 48 -9.28 37.99 -4.52
CA VAL A 48 -9.03 39.10 -3.58
C VAL A 48 -7.61 39.67 -3.72
N ALA A 49 -6.63 38.84 -4.06
CA ALA A 49 -5.21 39.22 -4.04
C ALA A 49 -4.87 40.45 -4.88
N PRO A 50 -5.33 40.61 -6.14
CA PRO A 50 -5.02 41.81 -6.92
C PRO A 50 -5.53 43.10 -6.28
N GLY A 51 -6.73 43.06 -5.69
CA GLY A 51 -7.31 44.22 -5.00
C GLY A 51 -6.55 44.58 -3.73
N VAL A 52 -6.13 43.58 -2.95
CA VAL A 52 -5.34 43.80 -1.73
C VAL A 52 -3.94 44.31 -2.05
N ILE A 53 -3.23 43.66 -3.00
CA ILE A 53 -1.85 44.03 -3.36
C ILE A 53 -1.77 45.46 -3.91
N ASN A 54 -2.76 45.90 -4.69
CA ASN A 54 -2.79 47.24 -5.28
C ASN A 54 -3.47 48.30 -4.39
N SER A 55 -3.83 47.97 -3.16
CA SER A 55 -4.50 48.90 -2.25
C SER A 55 -3.52 49.90 -1.61
N ILE A 56 -4.04 51.09 -1.25
CA ILE A 56 -3.29 52.08 -0.45
C ILE A 56 -2.82 51.46 0.87
N PHE A 57 -3.64 50.59 1.47
CA PHE A 57 -3.28 49.86 2.68
C PHE A 57 -2.01 49.01 2.49
N ALA A 58 -1.89 48.27 1.39
CA ALA A 58 -0.69 47.48 1.11
C ALA A 58 0.56 48.37 0.91
N PHE A 59 0.39 49.53 0.28
CA PHE A 59 1.47 50.52 0.12
C PHE A 59 1.94 51.08 1.46
N GLU A 60 1.01 51.52 2.32
CA GLU A 60 1.33 52.05 3.65
C GLU A 60 1.95 50.97 4.56
N LEU A 61 1.42 49.74 4.52
CA LEU A 61 1.94 48.62 5.30
C LEU A 61 3.38 48.30 4.90
N ARG A 62 3.67 48.30 3.59
CA ARG A 62 5.03 48.10 3.06
C ARG A 62 5.97 49.21 3.54
N ASN A 63 5.53 50.46 3.55
CA ASN A 63 6.38 51.59 3.95
C ASN A 63 6.61 51.67 5.46
N SER A 64 5.62 51.28 6.27
CA SER A 64 5.69 51.36 7.73
C SER A 64 6.38 50.15 8.37
N THR A 65 6.14 48.94 7.86
CA THR A 65 6.62 47.69 8.47
C THR A 65 7.63 46.93 7.61
N GLY A 66 7.81 47.32 6.34
CA GLY A 66 8.60 46.58 5.37
C GLY A 66 7.94 45.32 4.82
N LEU A 67 6.74 44.95 5.31
CA LEU A 67 6.05 43.72 4.90
C LEU A 67 5.47 43.84 3.48
N ARG A 68 5.84 42.90 2.62
CA ARG A 68 5.47 42.86 1.20
C ARG A 68 4.37 41.83 0.94
N LEU A 69 3.13 42.29 0.83
CA LEU A 69 1.96 41.43 0.58
C LEU A 69 2.00 40.76 -0.80
N GLU A 70 2.83 41.23 -1.72
CA GLU A 70 3.10 40.58 -3.01
C GLU A 70 3.88 39.26 -2.89
N THR A 71 4.42 38.93 -1.70
CA THR A 71 5.22 37.73 -1.50
C THR A 71 4.35 36.47 -1.47
N ILE A 72 4.76 35.43 -2.20
CA ILE A 72 4.05 34.14 -2.26
C ILE A 72 3.83 33.49 -0.88
N TRP A 73 4.74 33.73 0.07
CA TRP A 73 4.67 33.18 1.43
C TRP A 73 3.50 33.72 2.25
N CYS A 74 3.12 35.00 2.07
CA CYS A 74 1.95 35.59 2.74
C CYS A 74 0.66 34.89 2.28
N TRP A 75 0.53 34.69 0.97
CA TRP A 75 -0.62 34.02 0.38
C TRP A 75 -0.64 32.52 0.66
N LEU A 76 0.52 31.87 0.75
CA LEU A 76 0.63 30.48 1.16
C LEU A 76 0.17 30.30 2.62
N ALA A 77 0.59 31.17 3.53
CA ALA A 77 0.15 31.10 4.94
C ALA A 77 -1.37 31.30 5.06
N LEU A 78 -1.93 32.25 4.30
CA LEU A 78 -3.38 32.43 4.21
C LEU A 78 -4.08 31.19 3.65
N HIS A 79 -3.56 30.62 2.55
CA HIS A 79 -4.08 29.40 1.93
C HIS A 79 -4.12 28.24 2.91
N ILE A 80 -3.01 27.96 3.60
CA ILE A 80 -2.89 26.90 4.62
C ILE A 80 -3.92 27.09 5.74
N THR A 81 -4.14 28.34 6.16
CA THR A 81 -5.13 28.69 7.18
C THR A 81 -6.54 28.40 6.69
N LEU A 82 -6.90 28.87 5.48
CA LEU A 82 -8.22 28.67 4.88
C LEU A 82 -8.54 27.20 4.66
N VAL A 83 -7.63 26.44 4.03
CA VAL A 83 -7.84 24.99 3.81
C VAL A 83 -7.94 24.23 5.13
N SER A 84 -7.21 24.65 6.17
CA SER A 84 -7.32 24.04 7.51
C SER A 84 -8.67 24.33 8.17
N ILE A 85 -9.24 25.53 7.97
CA ILE A 85 -10.57 25.89 8.45
C ILE A 85 -11.62 25.09 7.67
N PHE A 86 -11.55 25.09 6.34
CA PHE A 86 -12.48 24.35 5.50
C PHE A 86 -12.45 22.84 5.76
N ALA A 87 -11.27 22.25 5.97
CA ALA A 87 -11.13 20.84 6.34
C ALA A 87 -11.78 20.54 7.71
N ARG A 88 -11.68 21.45 8.69
CA ARG A 88 -12.38 21.32 9.98
C ARG A 88 -13.89 21.43 9.81
N VAL A 89 -14.37 22.39 9.02
CA VAL A 89 -15.80 22.57 8.73
C VAL A 89 -16.38 21.35 8.01
N ALA A 90 -15.65 20.81 7.04
CA ALA A 90 -15.96 19.56 6.35
C ALA A 90 -15.77 18.31 7.22
N ARG A 91 -15.32 18.47 8.49
CA ARG A 91 -15.05 17.41 9.47
C ARG A 91 -14.08 16.35 8.97
N MET A 92 -13.16 16.72 8.09
CA MET A 92 -12.16 15.80 7.56
C MET A 92 -11.27 15.25 8.69
N PRO A 93 -10.78 14.00 8.57
CA PRO A 93 -9.83 13.45 9.53
C PRO A 93 -8.63 14.38 9.71
N ALA A 94 -8.11 14.48 10.95
CA ALA A 94 -7.06 15.43 11.31
C ALA A 94 -5.84 15.40 10.37
N TRP A 95 -5.47 14.22 9.86
CA TRP A 95 -4.32 14.02 8.97
C TRP A 95 -4.47 14.70 7.60
N TRP A 96 -5.69 14.93 7.12
CA TRP A 96 -5.91 15.67 5.87
C TRP A 96 -5.43 17.12 5.96
N ARG A 97 -5.43 17.73 7.15
CA ARG A 97 -4.90 19.08 7.33
C ARG A 97 -3.40 19.14 7.05
N TRP A 98 -2.65 18.10 7.42
CA TRP A 98 -1.24 17.99 7.08
C TRP A 98 -1.05 17.92 5.57
N ILE A 99 -1.83 17.10 4.87
CA ILE A 99 -1.78 17.02 3.41
C ILE A 99 -2.12 18.37 2.78
N HIS A 100 -3.17 19.03 3.25
CA HIS A 100 -3.60 20.32 2.74
C HIS A 100 -2.52 21.41 2.85
N GLY A 101 -1.71 21.38 3.92
CA GLY A 101 -0.63 22.34 4.12
C GLY A 101 0.69 21.94 3.45
N VAL A 102 1.09 20.68 3.57
CA VAL A 102 2.36 20.16 3.04
C VAL A 102 2.35 20.13 1.51
N PHE A 103 1.22 19.80 0.89
CA PHE A 103 1.17 19.65 -0.57
C PHE A 103 1.46 20.97 -1.33
N PRO A 104 0.78 22.11 -1.07
CA PRO A 104 1.11 23.37 -1.73
C PRO A 104 2.54 23.86 -1.44
N LEU A 105 3.03 23.63 -0.22
CA LEU A 105 4.42 23.93 0.14
C LEU A 105 5.39 23.10 -0.71
N ALA A 106 5.16 21.80 -0.84
CA ALA A 106 5.96 20.92 -1.69
C ALA A 106 5.94 21.36 -3.15
N VAL A 107 4.80 21.80 -3.68
CA VAL A 107 4.69 22.33 -5.06
C VAL A 107 5.57 23.57 -5.24
N ILE A 108 5.54 24.53 -4.31
CA ILE A 108 6.37 25.74 -4.38
C ILE A 108 7.86 25.39 -4.31
N MET A 109 8.25 24.48 -3.41
CA MET A 109 9.64 24.04 -3.29
C MET A 109 10.11 23.32 -4.56
N MET A 110 9.27 22.45 -5.13
CA MET A 110 9.56 21.73 -6.38
C MET A 110 9.65 22.66 -7.58
N GLN A 111 8.88 23.75 -7.60
CA GLN A 111 8.99 24.79 -8.63
C GLN A 111 10.34 25.52 -8.55
N GLN A 112 10.84 25.79 -7.34
CA GLN A 112 12.16 26.42 -7.13
C GLN A 112 13.33 25.50 -7.52
N LEU A 113 13.17 24.18 -7.34
CA LEU A 113 14.14 23.18 -7.79
C LEU A 113 14.23 23.08 -9.32
N ALA A 114 13.25 23.63 -10.05
CA ALA A 114 13.21 23.65 -11.52
C ALA A 114 13.48 22.28 -12.17
N LEU A 115 12.97 21.21 -11.56
CA LEU A 115 13.21 19.85 -12.05
C LEU A 115 12.63 19.66 -13.46
N PRO A 116 13.35 18.98 -14.37
CA PRO A 116 12.84 18.65 -15.68
C PRO A 116 11.54 17.84 -15.60
N SER A 117 10.64 18.05 -16.57
CA SER A 117 9.38 17.30 -16.69
C SER A 117 9.59 15.78 -16.75
N THR A 118 10.74 15.34 -17.25
CA THR A 118 11.16 13.94 -17.32
C THR A 118 11.30 13.29 -15.95
N VAL A 119 11.64 14.04 -14.89
CA VAL A 119 11.73 13.50 -13.52
C VAL A 119 10.33 13.15 -13.00
N TYR A 120 9.36 14.06 -13.16
CA TYR A 120 7.97 13.81 -12.78
C TYR A 120 7.36 12.67 -13.59
N PHE A 121 7.61 12.64 -14.90
CA PHE A 121 7.15 11.56 -15.77
C PHE A 121 7.77 10.21 -15.36
N SER A 122 9.08 10.17 -15.09
CA SER A 122 9.75 8.96 -14.60
C SER A 122 9.16 8.49 -13.27
N GLY A 123 8.95 9.39 -12.32
CA GLY A 123 8.32 9.07 -11.04
C GLY A 123 6.90 8.51 -11.21
N PHE A 124 6.12 9.10 -12.13
CA PHE A 124 4.79 8.59 -12.50
C PHE A 124 4.88 7.18 -13.10
N VAL A 125 5.76 6.95 -14.08
CA VAL A 125 5.93 5.65 -14.73
C VAL A 125 6.39 4.59 -13.71
N VAL A 126 7.36 4.90 -12.86
CA VAL A 126 7.82 3.98 -11.80
C VAL A 126 6.67 3.63 -10.85
N THR A 127 5.90 4.62 -10.40
CA THR A 127 4.75 4.39 -9.51
C THR A 127 3.66 3.57 -10.21
N LEU A 128 3.38 3.87 -11.49
CA LEU A 128 2.40 3.15 -12.30
C LEU A 128 2.82 1.68 -12.48
N LEU A 129 4.08 1.40 -12.80
CA LEU A 129 4.58 0.04 -12.99
C LEU A 129 4.69 -0.74 -11.68
N LEU A 130 4.95 -0.04 -10.55
CA LEU A 130 4.99 -0.63 -9.21
C LEU A 130 3.59 -1.05 -8.73
N TYR A 131 2.58 -0.23 -8.99
CA TYR A 131 1.19 -0.43 -8.54
C TYR A 131 0.22 -0.79 -9.69
N TRP A 132 0.76 -1.39 -10.75
CA TRP A 132 0.11 -1.62 -12.04
C TRP A 132 -1.34 -2.11 -11.97
N SER A 133 -1.61 -3.10 -11.12
CA SER A 133 -2.90 -3.79 -11.08
C SER A 133 -3.79 -3.43 -9.88
N VAL A 134 -3.33 -2.55 -8.98
CA VAL A 134 -4.00 -2.29 -7.69
C VAL A 134 -5.43 -1.81 -7.87
N HIS A 135 -5.71 -1.07 -8.95
CA HIS A 135 -7.05 -0.59 -9.28
C HIS A 135 -8.06 -1.74 -9.50
N ASN A 136 -7.59 -2.93 -9.91
CA ASN A 136 -8.42 -4.09 -10.20
C ASN A 136 -8.29 -5.17 -9.13
N THR A 137 -7.05 -5.53 -8.76
CA THR A 137 -6.77 -6.65 -7.84
C THR A 137 -6.94 -6.26 -6.37
N ARG A 138 -6.80 -4.97 -6.04
CA ARG A 138 -6.74 -4.48 -4.66
C ARG A 138 -5.61 -5.13 -3.84
N VAL A 139 -4.53 -5.51 -4.52
CA VAL A 139 -3.32 -6.05 -3.90
C VAL A 139 -2.17 -5.08 -4.18
N PRO A 140 -1.92 -4.10 -3.28
CA PRO A 140 -0.74 -3.25 -3.36
C PRO A 140 0.55 -4.04 -3.11
N PHE A 141 1.66 -3.56 -3.66
CA PHE A 141 2.98 -4.12 -3.39
C PHE A 141 3.38 -3.83 -1.94
N TYR A 142 3.61 -4.90 -1.17
CA TYR A 142 4.22 -4.88 0.15
C TYR A 142 5.30 -5.96 0.25
N PRO A 143 6.58 -5.60 0.48
CA PRO A 143 7.64 -6.59 0.59
C PRO A 143 7.46 -7.40 1.87
N SER A 144 7.75 -8.70 1.79
CA SER A 144 7.83 -9.56 2.97
C SER A 144 9.15 -9.32 3.73
N PHE A 145 9.21 -9.77 4.98
CA PHE A 145 10.36 -9.54 5.86
C PHE A 145 11.26 -10.79 5.96
N PRO A 146 12.56 -10.64 6.26
CA PRO A 146 13.49 -11.77 6.44
C PRO A 146 13.05 -12.81 7.48
N ALA A 147 12.22 -12.42 8.45
CA ALA A 147 11.62 -13.36 9.41
C ALA A 147 10.61 -14.29 8.72
N THR A 148 9.78 -13.76 7.82
CA THR A 148 8.81 -14.52 7.00
C THR A 148 9.53 -15.55 6.13
N TRP A 149 10.66 -15.18 5.51
CA TRP A 149 11.40 -16.07 4.60
C TRP A 149 11.99 -17.26 5.35
N ARG A 150 12.60 -17.01 6.52
CA ARG A 150 13.11 -18.07 7.41
C ARG A 150 12.00 -18.96 7.98
N ALA A 151 10.85 -18.37 8.30
CA ALA A 151 9.71 -19.15 8.75
C ALA A 151 9.14 -20.04 7.63
N MET A 152 9.13 -19.56 6.38
CA MET A 152 8.79 -20.38 5.21
C MET A 152 9.76 -21.54 5.05
N GLU A 153 11.07 -21.29 5.03
CA GLU A 153 12.09 -22.35 4.96
C GLU A 153 11.89 -23.40 6.06
N TYR A 154 11.73 -22.96 7.32
CA TYR A 154 11.46 -23.84 8.44
C TYR A 154 10.20 -24.69 8.23
N LEU A 155 9.12 -24.11 7.69
CA LEU A 155 7.90 -24.85 7.34
C LEU A 155 8.17 -25.90 6.26
N LEU A 156 8.93 -25.57 5.22
CA LEU A 156 9.26 -26.50 4.14
C LEU A 156 10.11 -27.68 4.64
N VAL A 157 11.11 -27.40 5.48
CA VAL A 157 11.94 -28.42 6.12
C VAL A 157 11.08 -29.35 7.00
N GLN A 158 10.14 -28.82 7.76
CA GLN A 158 9.25 -29.66 8.57
C GLN A 158 8.26 -30.47 7.76
N HIS A 159 7.80 -29.92 6.63
CA HIS A 159 6.82 -30.58 5.79
C HIS A 159 7.42 -31.73 4.99
N ALA A 160 8.66 -31.57 4.49
CA ALA A 160 9.23 -32.47 3.49
C ALA A 160 10.68 -32.91 3.75
N GLY A 161 11.35 -32.35 4.77
CA GLY A 161 12.78 -32.57 4.99
C GLY A 161 13.59 -32.16 3.76
N ASP A 162 14.35 -33.11 3.22
CA ASP A 162 15.17 -32.93 2.01
C ASP A 162 14.46 -33.36 0.72
N ARG A 163 13.21 -33.83 0.78
CA ARG A 163 12.42 -34.15 -0.42
C ARG A 163 12.25 -32.88 -1.27
N PRO A 164 12.55 -32.92 -2.58
CA PRO A 164 12.30 -31.80 -3.49
C PRO A 164 10.83 -31.39 -3.49
N LEU A 165 10.59 -30.08 -3.45
CA LEU A 165 9.27 -29.48 -3.55
C LEU A 165 9.15 -28.57 -4.76
N HIS A 166 7.94 -28.50 -5.32
CA HIS A 166 7.54 -27.46 -6.27
C HIS A 166 6.78 -26.37 -5.52
N VAL A 167 7.43 -25.21 -5.36
CA VAL A 167 6.95 -24.07 -4.58
C VAL A 167 6.57 -22.93 -5.51
N LEU A 168 5.37 -22.39 -5.38
CA LEU A 168 4.94 -21.18 -6.08
C LEU A 168 4.70 -20.03 -5.08
N ASP A 169 5.33 -18.89 -5.32
CA ASP A 169 5.05 -17.61 -4.66
C ASP A 169 4.08 -16.78 -5.54
N ILE A 170 2.82 -16.67 -5.12
CA ILE A 170 1.81 -15.89 -5.85
C ILE A 170 1.81 -14.43 -5.41
N GLY A 171 2.04 -13.52 -6.37
CA GLY A 171 2.33 -12.13 -6.06
C GLY A 171 3.75 -11.96 -5.51
N SER A 172 4.71 -12.60 -6.16
CA SER A 172 6.11 -12.72 -5.68
C SER A 172 6.84 -11.39 -5.50
N GLY A 173 6.30 -10.27 -6.00
CA GLY A 173 6.86 -8.95 -5.80
C GLY A 173 8.28 -8.85 -6.37
N LEU A 174 9.24 -8.50 -5.52
CA LEU A 174 10.66 -8.43 -5.91
C LEU A 174 11.35 -9.79 -5.87
N GLY A 175 10.62 -10.88 -5.59
CA GLY A 175 11.13 -12.24 -5.49
C GLY A 175 11.80 -12.57 -4.16
N ASP A 176 11.50 -11.83 -3.09
CA ASP A 176 12.21 -11.94 -1.81
C ASP A 176 12.17 -13.34 -1.19
N VAL A 177 10.98 -13.93 -1.08
CA VAL A 177 10.80 -15.30 -0.56
C VAL A 177 11.37 -16.31 -1.55
N SER A 178 11.01 -16.21 -2.84
CA SER A 178 11.46 -17.17 -3.86
C SER A 178 12.99 -17.24 -3.99
N LEU A 179 13.67 -16.09 -4.02
CA LEU A 179 15.14 -16.02 -4.09
C LEU A 179 15.78 -16.57 -2.81
N PHE A 180 15.21 -16.29 -1.64
CA PHE A 180 15.71 -16.83 -0.39
C PHE A 180 15.57 -18.36 -0.36
N LEU A 181 14.38 -18.88 -0.67
CA LEU A 181 14.11 -20.32 -0.68
C LEU A 181 14.96 -21.06 -1.71
N SER A 182 15.11 -20.53 -2.92
CA SER A 182 15.95 -21.15 -3.95
C SER A 182 17.42 -21.28 -3.54
N ARG A 183 17.91 -20.40 -2.65
CA ARG A 183 19.27 -20.49 -2.08
C ARG A 183 19.36 -21.46 -0.92
N GLN A 184 18.40 -21.44 0.01
CA GLN A 184 18.44 -22.31 1.20
C GLN A 184 18.06 -23.77 0.87
N ARG A 185 17.23 -23.97 -0.15
CA ARG A 185 16.73 -25.27 -0.58
C ARG A 185 16.98 -25.45 -2.08
N PRO A 186 18.25 -25.64 -2.50
CA PRO A 186 18.63 -25.72 -3.92
C PRO A 186 18.05 -26.94 -4.67
N GLN A 187 17.49 -27.91 -3.94
CA GLN A 187 16.74 -29.05 -4.46
C GLN A 187 15.29 -28.72 -4.85
N ASP A 188 14.72 -27.64 -4.31
CA ASP A 188 13.35 -27.24 -4.60
C ASP A 188 13.27 -26.49 -5.94
N GLN A 189 12.21 -26.74 -6.69
CA GLN A 189 11.81 -25.88 -7.80
C GLN A 189 10.99 -24.72 -7.22
N VAL A 190 11.52 -23.51 -7.32
CA VAL A 190 10.88 -22.32 -6.76
C VAL A 190 10.49 -21.36 -7.88
N ASP A 191 9.20 -21.22 -8.09
CA ASP A 191 8.60 -20.34 -9.08
C ASP A 191 7.95 -19.14 -8.39
N GLY A 192 7.96 -17.98 -9.04
CA GLY A 192 7.26 -16.78 -8.62
C GLY A 192 6.44 -16.20 -9.75
N VAL A 193 5.18 -15.86 -9.48
CA VAL A 193 4.32 -15.17 -10.45
C VAL A 193 3.98 -13.79 -9.94
N GLU A 194 4.13 -12.78 -10.81
CA GLU A 194 3.87 -11.38 -10.46
C GLU A 194 3.19 -10.65 -11.62
N ILE A 195 2.13 -9.90 -11.30
CA ILE A 195 1.34 -9.18 -12.30
C ILE A 195 1.94 -7.80 -12.59
N ALA A 196 2.59 -7.17 -11.60
CA ALA A 196 3.17 -5.85 -11.71
C ALA A 196 4.49 -5.89 -12.50
N PRO A 197 4.61 -5.16 -13.64
CA PRO A 197 5.78 -5.26 -14.50
C PRO A 197 7.09 -4.87 -13.83
N LEU A 198 7.11 -3.85 -12.97
CA LEU A 198 8.34 -3.40 -12.33
C LEU A 198 8.82 -4.41 -11.27
N PRO A 199 8.00 -4.87 -10.31
CA PRO A 199 8.41 -5.90 -9.37
C PRO A 199 8.89 -7.19 -10.05
N TRP A 200 8.17 -7.67 -11.06
CA TRP A 200 8.58 -8.82 -11.88
C TRP A 200 9.94 -8.59 -12.55
N LEU A 201 10.15 -7.43 -13.18
CA LEU A 201 11.43 -7.15 -13.84
C LEU A 201 12.58 -7.14 -12.83
N VAL A 202 12.37 -6.55 -11.66
CA VAL A 202 13.36 -6.53 -10.58
C VAL A 202 13.65 -7.94 -10.05
N SER A 203 12.64 -8.80 -9.91
CA SER A 203 12.84 -10.18 -9.44
C SER A 203 13.66 -11.00 -10.44
N VAL A 204 13.38 -10.88 -11.74
CA VAL A 204 14.19 -11.50 -12.82
C VAL A 204 15.64 -11.02 -12.77
N ILE A 205 15.85 -9.70 -12.72
CA ILE A 205 17.18 -9.09 -12.64
C ILE A 205 17.95 -9.60 -11.41
N ARG A 206 17.31 -9.61 -10.23
CA ARG A 206 17.91 -10.13 -8.99
C ARG A 206 18.25 -11.62 -9.10
N ALA A 207 17.41 -12.42 -9.76
CA ALA A 207 17.66 -13.83 -9.98
C ALA A 207 18.91 -14.04 -10.85
N THR A 208 18.98 -13.33 -11.98
CA THR A 208 20.12 -13.39 -12.91
C THR A 208 21.42 -12.97 -12.25
N PHE A 209 21.47 -11.81 -11.59
CA PHE A 209 22.70 -11.32 -10.95
C PHE A 209 23.18 -12.15 -9.77
N SER A 210 22.30 -12.94 -9.16
CA SER A 210 22.68 -13.82 -8.06
C SER A 210 22.85 -15.28 -8.44
N GLY A 211 22.72 -15.63 -9.72
CA GLY A 211 22.80 -17.02 -10.18
C GLY A 211 21.72 -17.92 -9.58
N SER A 212 20.58 -17.34 -9.17
CA SER A 212 19.47 -18.07 -8.57
C SER A 212 18.80 -18.99 -9.59
N ARG A 213 18.31 -20.15 -9.13
CA ARG A 213 17.49 -21.06 -9.94
C ARG A 213 16.00 -20.72 -9.91
N ALA A 214 15.60 -19.79 -9.04
CA ALA A 214 14.22 -19.31 -8.99
C ALA A 214 13.80 -18.73 -10.34
N ASN A 215 12.60 -19.09 -10.79
CA ASN A 215 12.05 -18.64 -12.05
C ASN A 215 10.88 -17.67 -11.81
N PHE A 216 10.84 -16.56 -12.55
CA PHE A 216 9.85 -15.50 -12.37
C PHE A 216 9.06 -15.25 -13.65
N THR A 217 7.75 -15.45 -13.58
CA THR A 217 6.83 -15.24 -14.70
C THR A 217 5.95 -14.02 -14.46
N ARG A 218 5.79 -13.19 -15.50
CA ARG A 218 4.84 -12.07 -15.45
C ARG A 218 3.45 -12.56 -15.81
N GLY A 219 2.52 -12.54 -14.87
CA GLY A 219 1.20 -13.13 -15.11
C GLY A 219 0.22 -12.93 -13.96
N ASP A 220 -1.03 -13.32 -14.22
CA ASP A 220 -2.05 -13.49 -13.20
C ASP A 220 -2.03 -14.96 -12.75
N TYR A 221 -1.76 -15.19 -11.45
CA TYR A 221 -1.71 -16.54 -10.86
C TYR A 221 -3.00 -17.34 -11.07
N ARG A 222 -4.12 -16.67 -11.34
CA ARG A 222 -5.40 -17.34 -11.65
C ARG A 222 -5.29 -18.26 -12.86
N GLN A 223 -4.39 -17.95 -13.80
CA GLN A 223 -4.15 -18.71 -15.02
C GLN A 223 -3.15 -19.85 -14.84
N ASP A 224 -2.40 -19.87 -13.74
CA ASP A 224 -1.45 -20.93 -13.44
C ASP A 224 -2.18 -22.20 -12.97
N ASN A 225 -1.62 -23.38 -13.28
CA ASN A 225 -2.17 -24.65 -12.85
C ASN A 225 -1.52 -25.11 -11.54
N PHE A 226 -2.31 -25.21 -10.46
CA PHE A 226 -1.77 -25.58 -9.15
C PHE A 226 -1.64 -27.09 -8.93
N ALA A 227 -2.09 -27.92 -9.88
CA ALA A 227 -2.15 -29.38 -9.72
C ALA A 227 -0.78 -30.09 -9.66
N ARG A 228 0.32 -29.39 -9.92
CA ARG A 228 1.69 -29.93 -9.80
C ARG A 228 2.49 -29.29 -8.66
N LEU A 229 1.89 -28.37 -7.92
CA LEU A 229 2.56 -27.65 -6.84
C LEU A 229 2.43 -28.46 -5.54
N ASP A 230 3.54 -28.58 -4.82
CA ASP A 230 3.54 -29.10 -3.46
C ASP A 230 3.24 -27.98 -2.45
N VAL A 231 3.63 -26.74 -2.77
CA VAL A 231 3.46 -25.58 -1.90
C VAL A 231 3.04 -24.34 -2.67
N VAL A 232 2.05 -23.62 -2.15
CA VAL A 232 1.69 -22.27 -2.60
C VAL A 232 1.84 -21.30 -1.43
N PHE A 233 2.62 -20.23 -1.62
CA PHE A 233 2.77 -19.14 -0.69
C PHE A 233 2.07 -17.87 -1.20
N ALA A 234 1.33 -17.18 -0.33
CA ALA A 234 0.59 -15.98 -0.69
C ALA A 234 0.75 -14.86 0.34
N TYR A 235 1.26 -13.70 -0.08
CA TYR A 235 1.18 -12.45 0.66
C TYR A 235 0.46 -11.39 -0.17
N LEU A 236 -0.88 -11.43 -0.15
CA LEU A 236 -1.73 -10.65 -1.05
C LEU A 236 -2.57 -9.61 -0.29
N SER A 237 -3.89 -9.80 -0.23
CA SER A 237 -4.81 -8.96 0.53
C SER A 237 -6.04 -9.76 0.94
N PRO A 238 -6.78 -9.34 2.00
CA PRO A 238 -8.00 -10.03 2.43
C PRO A 238 -9.06 -10.16 1.34
N ALA A 239 -9.07 -9.24 0.36
CA ALA A 239 -10.08 -9.17 -0.68
C ALA A 239 -10.04 -10.36 -1.66
N VAL A 240 -8.89 -11.03 -1.78
CA VAL A 240 -8.70 -12.13 -2.74
C VAL A 240 -8.50 -13.49 -2.08
N MET A 241 -8.36 -13.55 -0.74
CA MET A 241 -8.05 -14.79 -0.04
C MET A 241 -9.12 -15.88 -0.20
N GLY A 242 -10.39 -15.50 -0.35
CA GLY A 242 -11.48 -16.44 -0.64
C GLY A 242 -11.30 -17.12 -2.00
N ASP A 243 -11.03 -16.35 -3.05
CA ASP A 243 -10.83 -16.85 -4.42
C ASP A 243 -9.57 -17.72 -4.51
N VAL A 244 -8.48 -17.30 -3.86
CA VAL A 244 -7.24 -18.09 -3.77
C VAL A 244 -7.53 -19.43 -3.11
N TRP A 245 -8.27 -19.45 -1.99
CA TRP A 245 -8.60 -20.68 -1.30
C TRP A 245 -9.44 -21.63 -2.14
N GLN A 246 -10.42 -21.11 -2.89
CA GLN A 246 -11.20 -21.93 -3.83
C GLN A 246 -10.29 -22.58 -4.87
N LYS A 247 -9.36 -21.83 -5.47
CA LYS A 247 -8.41 -22.38 -6.45
C LYS A 247 -7.51 -23.44 -5.83
N VAL A 248 -6.96 -23.17 -4.64
CA VAL A 248 -6.12 -24.10 -3.87
C VAL A 248 -6.87 -25.42 -3.62
N GLN A 249 -8.11 -25.37 -3.12
CA GLN A 249 -8.93 -26.56 -2.87
C GLN A 249 -9.29 -27.34 -4.14
N CYS A 250 -9.55 -26.64 -5.24
CA CYS A 250 -9.94 -27.28 -6.49
C CYS A 250 -8.78 -27.95 -7.23
N GLU A 251 -7.58 -27.36 -7.16
CA GLU A 251 -6.48 -27.74 -8.06
C GLU A 251 -5.33 -28.45 -7.34
N MET A 252 -5.01 -28.11 -6.09
CA MET A 252 -3.87 -28.71 -5.39
C MET A 252 -4.19 -30.12 -4.90
N ARG A 253 -3.16 -30.94 -4.77
CA ARG A 253 -3.30 -32.35 -4.35
C ARG A 253 -3.43 -32.47 -2.82
N PRO A 254 -4.13 -33.50 -2.31
CA PRO A 254 -4.06 -33.82 -0.89
C PRO A 254 -2.61 -34.00 -0.42
N GLY A 255 -2.31 -33.53 0.79
CA GLY A 255 -0.97 -33.52 1.37
C GLY A 255 -0.08 -32.35 0.93
N SER A 256 -0.56 -31.46 0.06
CA SER A 256 0.14 -30.21 -0.28
C SER A 256 -0.13 -29.10 0.73
N LEU A 257 0.70 -28.05 0.68
CA LEU A 257 0.72 -26.99 1.67
C LEU A 257 0.31 -25.65 1.05
N PHE A 258 -0.67 -24.98 1.65
CA PHE A 258 -0.94 -23.57 1.36
C PHE A 258 -0.54 -22.72 2.57
N VAL A 259 0.25 -21.68 2.33
CA VAL A 259 0.71 -20.75 3.38
C VAL A 259 0.35 -19.33 2.99
N SER A 260 -0.35 -18.63 3.88
CA SER A 260 -0.64 -17.20 3.71
C SER A 260 0.03 -16.36 4.79
N SER A 261 0.65 -15.26 4.38
CA SER A 261 1.21 -14.26 5.28
C SER A 261 0.19 -13.17 5.57
N GLU A 262 0.08 -12.79 6.86
CA GLU A 262 -0.79 -11.72 7.40
C GLU A 262 -2.30 -11.95 7.31
N PHE A 263 -2.78 -12.54 6.21
CA PHE A 263 -4.20 -12.58 5.86
C PHE A 263 -4.75 -14.02 5.93
N PRO A 264 -5.49 -14.38 6.98
CA PRO A 264 -6.12 -15.70 7.05
C PRO A 264 -7.20 -15.86 5.96
N VAL A 265 -7.49 -17.10 5.59
CA VAL A 265 -8.60 -17.43 4.71
C VAL A 265 -9.91 -17.19 5.47
N PRO A 266 -10.86 -16.40 4.91
CA PRO A 266 -12.12 -16.11 5.59
C PRO A 266 -12.91 -17.38 5.91
N GLY A 267 -13.26 -17.57 7.19
CA GLY A 267 -14.09 -18.69 7.64
C GLY A 267 -13.40 -20.05 7.72
N ILE A 268 -12.10 -20.13 7.44
CA ILE A 268 -11.32 -21.38 7.49
C ILE A 268 -10.31 -21.31 8.62
N THR A 269 -10.26 -22.36 9.45
CA THR A 269 -9.28 -22.46 10.53
C THR A 269 -7.97 -23.01 9.98
N ALA A 270 -6.88 -22.27 10.15
CA ALA A 270 -5.54 -22.74 9.77
C ALA A 270 -5.13 -23.93 10.64
N ALA A 271 -4.49 -24.94 10.02
CA ALA A 271 -3.96 -26.10 10.73
C ALA A 271 -2.84 -25.70 11.71
N ARG A 272 -2.07 -24.66 11.34
CA ARG A 272 -1.03 -24.09 12.20
C ARG A 272 -0.89 -22.59 11.93
N ILE A 273 -0.57 -21.84 12.98
CA ILE A 273 -0.23 -20.41 12.88
C ILE A 273 1.18 -20.23 13.44
N LEU A 274 2.07 -19.57 12.70
CA LEU A 274 3.43 -19.28 13.11
C LEU A 274 3.61 -17.77 13.21
N TYR A 275 4.30 -17.32 14.26
CA TYR A 275 4.65 -15.94 14.49
C TYR A 275 6.16 -15.78 14.32
N PRO A 276 6.65 -15.32 13.14
CA PRO A 276 8.09 -15.34 12.84
C PRO A 276 8.94 -14.44 13.73
N ALA A 277 8.36 -13.34 14.23
CA ALA A 277 8.95 -12.40 15.18
C ALA A 277 7.84 -11.52 15.79
N ALA A 278 8.14 -10.80 16.87
CA ALA A 278 7.17 -9.95 17.58
C ALA A 278 6.45 -8.92 16.69
N ASN A 279 7.14 -8.40 15.67
CA ASN A 279 6.61 -7.38 14.75
C ASN A 279 6.48 -7.90 13.30
N ALA A 280 6.57 -9.22 13.09
CA ALA A 280 6.41 -9.81 11.76
C ALA A 280 4.98 -10.33 11.57
N PRO A 281 4.42 -10.27 10.35
CA PRO A 281 3.13 -10.86 10.05
C PRO A 281 3.10 -12.36 10.36
N ALA A 282 1.98 -12.84 10.88
CA ALA A 282 1.77 -14.26 11.14
C ALA A 282 1.68 -15.05 9.82
N LEU A 283 2.15 -16.29 9.82
CA LEU A 283 1.94 -17.25 8.75
C LEU A 283 0.82 -18.21 9.12
N PHE A 284 -0.24 -18.24 8.30
CA PHE A 284 -1.35 -19.16 8.40
C PHE A 284 -1.10 -20.33 7.46
N VAL A 285 -1.02 -21.54 8.03
CA VAL A 285 -0.67 -22.76 7.31
C VAL A 285 -1.88 -23.66 7.20
N TYR A 286 -2.18 -24.08 5.98
CA TYR A 286 -3.29 -24.97 5.64
C TYR A 286 -2.71 -26.20 4.96
N LEU A 287 -3.01 -27.37 5.52
CA LEU A 287 -2.69 -28.66 4.92
C LEU A 287 -3.95 -29.16 4.21
N LEU A 288 -3.82 -29.56 2.94
CA LEU A 288 -4.92 -30.03 2.11
C LEU A 288 -5.14 -31.55 2.22
#